data_AF-Q8I717-F1
#
_entry.id   AF-Q8I717-F1
#
_cell.length_a   1.000
_cell.length_b   1.000
_cell.length_c   1.000
_cell.angle_alpha   90.00
_cell.angle_beta   90.00
_cell.angle_gamma   90.00
#
_symmetry.space_group_name_H-M   'P 1'
#
loop_
_entity.id
_entity.type
_entity.pdbx_description
1 polymer ?
#
loop_
_entity_poly.entity_id
_entity_poly.type
_entity_poly.pdbx_seq_one_letter_code
_entity_poly.pdbx_strand_id
1 'polypeptide(L)'
;MEFYGSNFFRLRLALSLISGKAITIKNIRKKRKSIIKNGMNNEMDIQEELRKNKDGDNYNKYGLKEYEAKILKLIDKLCDNTTIKINEEGDELYFEPGYLIGNTNEEDSRNMYNMTFHCGKERSITYYLEFLIMIVLFFKNPVNILLKGITDDYIDNNVYTCKIICEHFFKEILKLNEDFLYINILKRSTKPECSGEVHFFMRNIKKINPFDITNVGVVNKISGSILSNNISLMFRNKIMNFAKKQLYHFTPYINIDVQKEDDKKNKNINSHFISFSLFAHTKCNCIYAADICVDELFLKKLKEGINHRDKHEHMQDSSNILEDKQHYMNGNYHTNDENIVPSYTQKDQQNNIITKHINNNLHDVDIYERLGFFISLKMINQIKGLSSVDTNYQWLPLLYMALATDTSVSKITLSIIKPYSITLIRLLRDFFNVVFKIEKVQKSPIHYSYLIQCVGIGYQNIFKKTF
;
A
#
# COMPACT_ATOMS: atom_id res chain seq x y z
N MET A 1 4.56 -15.68 22.79
CA MET A 1 4.16 -16.45 21.59
C MET A 1 5.35 -16.50 20.63
N GLU A 2 5.54 -17.56 19.87
CA GLU A 2 6.67 -17.66 18.92
C GLU A 2 6.18 -17.63 17.47
N PHE A 3 6.90 -16.90 16.64
CA PHE A 3 6.67 -16.78 15.20
C PHE A 3 7.98 -16.97 14.44
N TYR A 4 7.86 -17.37 13.17
CA TYR A 4 9.01 -17.55 12.28
C TYR A 4 8.89 -16.67 11.03
N GLY A 5 10.05 -16.19 10.57
CA GLY A 5 10.19 -15.37 9.37
C GLY A 5 9.70 -13.93 9.53
N SER A 6 9.97 -13.10 8.52
CA SER A 6 9.66 -11.66 8.52
C SER A 6 8.27 -11.30 7.97
N ASN A 7 7.54 -12.25 7.38
CA ASN A 7 6.22 -11.98 6.83
C ASN A 7 5.25 -11.54 7.92
N PHE A 8 4.39 -10.58 7.60
CA PHE A 8 3.36 -10.04 8.51
C PHE A 8 3.91 -9.39 9.80
N PHE A 9 5.17 -8.93 9.78
CA PHE A 9 5.84 -8.28 10.91
C PHE A 9 4.98 -7.21 11.61
N ARG A 10 4.39 -6.28 10.83
CA ARG A 10 3.49 -5.23 11.35
C ARG A 10 2.28 -5.79 12.11
N LEU A 11 1.61 -6.82 11.57
CA LEU A 11 0.44 -7.42 12.23
C LEU A 11 0.83 -8.07 13.54
N ARG A 12 1.94 -8.82 13.56
CA ARG A 12 2.40 -9.50 14.78
C ARG A 12 2.72 -8.50 15.89
N LEU A 13 3.43 -7.42 15.57
CA LEU A 13 3.71 -6.34 16.53
C LEU A 13 2.44 -5.61 16.97
N ALA A 14 1.56 -5.26 16.04
CA ALA A 14 0.31 -4.57 16.37
C ALA A 14 -0.55 -5.42 17.31
N LEU A 15 -0.75 -6.70 17.01
CA LEU A 15 -1.57 -7.59 17.83
C LEU A 15 -0.90 -7.92 19.17
N SER A 16 0.44 -7.99 19.22
CA SER A 16 1.20 -8.07 20.47
C SER A 16 0.92 -6.85 21.34
N LEU A 17 1.07 -5.63 20.81
CA LEU A 17 0.75 -4.39 21.52
C LEU A 17 -0.69 -4.36 22.04
N ILE A 18 -1.64 -4.76 21.20
CA ILE A 18 -3.07 -4.72 21.53
C ILE A 18 -3.42 -5.75 22.62
N SER A 19 -2.84 -6.94 22.56
CA SER A 19 -3.14 -8.04 23.49
C SER A 19 -2.31 -8.00 24.77
N GLY A 20 -1.24 -7.22 24.82
CA GLY A 20 -0.25 -7.25 25.90
C GLY A 20 0.62 -8.52 25.92
N LYS A 21 0.50 -9.40 24.91
CA LYS A 21 1.25 -10.67 24.87
C LYS A 21 2.64 -10.45 24.28
N ALA A 22 3.68 -10.87 24.99
CA ALA A 22 5.04 -10.91 24.47
C ALA A 22 5.17 -11.89 23.29
N ILE A 23 6.01 -11.55 22.32
CA ILE A 23 6.28 -12.34 21.13
C ILE A 23 7.77 -12.48 20.87
N THR A 24 8.15 -13.61 20.28
CA THR A 24 9.49 -13.84 19.71
C THR A 24 9.32 -14.12 18.22
N ILE A 25 10.08 -13.43 17.37
CA ILE A 25 10.12 -13.67 15.92
C ILE A 25 11.52 -14.18 15.57
N LYS A 26 11.61 -15.44 15.19
CA LYS A 26 12.87 -16.13 14.85
C LYS A 26 13.07 -16.23 13.33
N ASN A 27 14.30 -16.46 12.89
CA ASN A 27 14.68 -16.67 11.48
C ASN A 27 14.23 -15.55 10.53
N ILE A 28 14.34 -14.29 10.95
CA ILE A 28 14.03 -13.10 10.13
C ILE A 28 15.07 -13.02 8.99
N ARG A 29 14.70 -13.43 7.77
CA ARG A 29 15.59 -13.42 6.59
C ARG A 29 16.98 -13.99 6.89
N LYS A 30 17.02 -15.20 7.46
CA LYS A 30 18.25 -15.88 7.87
C LYS A 30 19.17 -16.21 6.68
N LYS A 31 20.49 -16.05 6.86
CA LYS A 31 21.51 -16.43 5.85
C LYS A 31 21.53 -17.95 5.65
N ARG A 32 21.42 -18.42 4.39
CA ARG A 32 21.52 -19.86 4.04
C ARG A 32 22.80 -20.52 4.53
N LYS A 33 23.94 -19.82 4.62
CA LYS A 33 25.19 -20.39 5.16
C LYS A 33 25.05 -20.98 6.57
N SER A 34 24.10 -20.49 7.38
CA SER A 34 23.80 -21.10 8.69
C SER A 34 23.05 -22.43 8.59
N ILE A 35 22.35 -22.69 7.47
CA ILE A 35 21.74 -23.99 7.15
C ILE A 35 22.80 -24.98 6.68
N ILE A 36 23.82 -24.52 5.93
CA ILE A 36 24.88 -25.38 5.39
C ILE A 36 25.73 -26.01 6.50
N LYS A 37 25.93 -25.33 7.63
CA LYS A 37 26.58 -25.95 8.81
C LYS A 37 25.83 -27.20 9.31
N ASN A 38 24.55 -27.34 9.00
CA ASN A 38 23.75 -28.50 9.39
C ASN A 38 23.66 -29.59 8.31
N GLY A 39 24.55 -29.56 7.30
CA GLY A 39 24.86 -30.71 6.45
C GLY A 39 23.75 -31.09 5.48
N MET A 40 23.69 -30.44 4.30
CA MET A 40 23.18 -31.02 3.06
C MET A 40 23.43 -30.10 1.84
N ASN A 41 24.28 -30.61 0.93
CA ASN A 41 24.38 -30.54 -0.53
C ASN A 41 24.12 -29.23 -1.33
N ASN A 42 25.18 -28.78 -2.02
CA ASN A 42 25.36 -28.61 -3.48
C ASN A 42 26.29 -27.41 -3.77
N GLU A 43 27.55 -27.69 -4.14
CA GLU A 43 28.60 -26.69 -4.37
C GLU A 43 28.25 -25.69 -5.49
N MET A 44 27.43 -26.11 -6.45
CA MET A 44 26.96 -25.30 -7.57
C MET A 44 26.05 -24.14 -7.11
N ASP A 45 25.16 -24.39 -6.15
CA ASP A 45 24.29 -23.36 -5.56
C ASP A 45 25.11 -22.30 -4.78
N ILE A 46 26.22 -22.73 -4.18
CA ILE A 46 27.16 -21.85 -3.46
C ILE A 46 27.83 -20.88 -4.43
N GLN A 47 28.34 -21.37 -5.57
CA GLN A 47 29.01 -20.52 -6.56
C GLN A 47 28.04 -19.52 -7.21
N GLU A 48 26.81 -19.95 -7.50
CA GLU A 48 25.81 -19.07 -8.10
C GLU A 48 25.39 -17.95 -7.13
N GLU A 49 25.23 -18.27 -5.84
CA GLU A 49 24.94 -17.26 -4.81
C GLU A 49 26.15 -16.35 -4.56
N LEU A 50 27.38 -16.87 -4.53
CA LEU A 50 28.61 -16.05 -4.44
C LEU A 50 28.78 -15.12 -5.65
N ARG A 51 28.41 -15.55 -6.86
CA ARG A 51 28.41 -14.70 -8.06
C ARG A 51 27.37 -13.58 -7.96
N LYS A 52 26.15 -13.86 -7.48
CA LYS A 52 25.12 -12.84 -7.22
C LYS A 52 25.47 -11.90 -6.06
N ASN A 53 26.43 -12.27 -5.20
CA ASN A 53 26.85 -11.50 -4.02
C ASN A 53 28.03 -10.53 -4.27
N LYS A 54 28.50 -10.36 -5.51
CA LYS A 54 29.57 -9.38 -5.82
C LYS A 54 29.12 -7.92 -5.69
N ASP A 55 27.82 -7.67 -5.71
CA ASP A 55 27.27 -6.34 -5.44
C ASP A 55 27.26 -6.12 -3.93
N GLY A 56 28.03 -5.14 -3.45
CA GLY A 56 28.34 -4.88 -2.03
C GLY A 56 27.17 -4.58 -1.08
N ASP A 57 25.92 -4.76 -1.52
CA ASP A 57 24.68 -4.49 -0.78
C ASP A 57 24.23 -5.65 0.13
N ASN A 58 25.15 -6.57 0.45
CA ASN A 58 24.83 -7.80 1.18
C ASN A 58 24.35 -7.56 2.63
N TYR A 59 24.69 -6.40 3.22
CA TYR A 59 24.28 -6.06 4.58
C TYR A 59 22.76 -5.86 4.72
N ASN A 60 22.05 -5.48 3.64
CA ASN A 60 20.61 -5.20 3.71
C ASN A 60 19.71 -6.38 3.30
N LYS A 61 20.31 -7.54 2.99
CA LYS A 61 19.55 -8.71 2.51
C LYS A 61 19.04 -9.60 3.65
N TYR A 62 19.70 -9.57 4.81
CA TYR A 62 19.45 -10.49 5.92
C TYR A 62 18.98 -9.77 7.18
N GLY A 63 18.32 -10.51 8.07
CA GLY A 63 17.88 -9.96 9.36
C GLY A 63 16.72 -8.98 9.25
N LEU A 64 16.55 -8.21 10.33
CA LEU A 64 15.61 -7.10 10.44
C LEU A 64 16.03 -5.96 9.49
N LYS A 65 15.08 -5.45 8.71
CA LYS A 65 15.35 -4.30 7.81
C LYS A 65 15.24 -2.97 8.54
N GLU A 66 15.83 -1.92 7.97
CA GLU A 66 15.82 -0.59 8.57
C GLU A 66 14.40 -0.08 8.81
N TYR A 67 13.49 -0.25 7.85
CA TYR A 67 12.09 0.17 8.03
C TYR A 67 11.34 -0.61 9.13
N GLU A 68 11.74 -1.84 9.44
CA GLU A 68 11.15 -2.63 10.54
C GLU A 68 11.74 -2.20 11.88
N ALA A 69 13.04 -1.97 11.95
CA ALA A 69 13.69 -1.37 13.11
C ALA A 69 13.12 0.03 13.42
N LYS A 70 12.73 0.78 12.39
CA LYS A 70 12.03 2.06 12.56
C LYS A 70 10.63 1.92 13.14
N ILE A 71 9.87 0.88 12.78
CA ILE A 71 8.60 0.58 13.46
C ILE A 71 8.85 0.33 14.95
N LEU A 72 9.87 -0.44 15.31
CA LEU A 72 10.24 -0.67 16.71
C LEU A 72 10.58 0.65 17.43
N LYS A 73 11.38 1.52 16.82
CA LYS A 73 11.68 2.86 17.35
C LYS A 73 10.45 3.76 17.48
N LEU A 74 9.47 3.62 16.58
CA LEU A 74 8.22 4.37 16.66
C LEU A 74 7.38 3.90 17.85
N ILE A 75 7.33 2.59 18.10
CA ILE A 75 6.65 2.00 19.26
C ILE A 75 7.29 2.49 20.56
N ASP A 76 8.62 2.38 20.66
CA ASP A 76 9.41 2.79 21.83
C ASP A 76 9.20 4.28 22.20
N LYS A 77 8.97 5.12 21.20
CA LYS A 77 8.68 6.55 21.38
C LYS A 77 7.25 6.87 21.82
N LEU A 78 6.33 5.91 21.68
CA LEU A 78 4.92 6.09 21.96
C LEU A 78 4.44 5.26 23.17
N CYS A 79 5.26 4.32 23.62
CA CYS A 79 4.94 3.38 24.69
C CYS A 79 6.05 3.34 25.74
N ASP A 80 5.69 3.38 27.03
CA ASP A 80 6.67 3.26 28.13
C ASP A 80 6.91 1.79 28.51
N ASN A 81 8.11 1.47 28.97
CA ASN A 81 8.49 0.13 29.45
C ASN A 81 8.33 -1.00 28.41
N THR A 82 8.44 -0.68 27.12
CA THR A 82 8.48 -1.69 26.06
C THR A 82 9.84 -2.39 26.09
N THR A 83 9.88 -3.72 26.07
CA THR A 83 11.15 -4.45 25.95
C THR A 83 11.37 -4.93 24.53
N ILE A 84 12.48 -4.47 23.92
CA ILE A 84 12.87 -4.83 22.56
C ILE A 84 14.28 -5.40 22.62
N LYS A 85 14.43 -6.70 22.34
CA LYS A 85 15.74 -7.37 22.31
C LYS A 85 15.94 -8.01 20.95
N ILE A 86 17.05 -7.66 20.30
CA ILE A 86 17.46 -8.21 19.01
C ILE A 86 18.76 -8.98 19.27
N ASN A 87 18.88 -10.20 18.73
CA ASN A 87 20.12 -10.97 18.85
C ASN A 87 21.28 -10.35 18.06
N GLU A 88 22.49 -10.84 18.29
CA GLU A 88 23.71 -10.34 17.63
C GLU A 88 23.63 -10.46 16.10
N GLU A 89 23.01 -11.53 15.59
CA GLU A 89 22.84 -11.74 14.15
C GLU A 89 21.74 -10.87 13.51
N GLY A 90 20.88 -10.25 14.32
CA GLY A 90 19.76 -9.44 13.85
C GLY A 90 18.62 -10.23 13.18
N ASP A 91 18.58 -11.55 13.34
CA ASP A 91 17.58 -12.44 12.76
C ASP A 91 16.56 -13.01 13.78
N GLU A 92 16.67 -12.62 15.04
CA GLU A 92 15.72 -12.93 16.11
C GLU A 92 15.34 -11.66 16.89
N LEU A 93 14.04 -11.45 17.10
CA LEU A 93 13.47 -10.36 17.87
C LEU A 93 12.61 -10.91 19.00
N TYR A 94 12.95 -10.58 20.24
CA TYR A 94 12.02 -10.65 21.37
C TYR A 94 11.38 -9.28 21.59
N PHE A 95 10.07 -9.25 21.65
CA PHE A 95 9.27 -8.04 21.83
C PHE A 95 8.22 -8.25 22.92
N GLU A 96 8.24 -7.40 23.93
CA GLU A 96 7.26 -7.38 25.00
C GLU A 96 6.60 -5.99 25.07
N PRO A 97 5.27 -5.92 24.86
CA PRO A 97 4.52 -4.67 24.90
C PRO A 97 4.70 -3.90 26.20
N GLY A 98 4.90 -2.59 26.07
CA GLY A 98 4.83 -1.64 27.18
C GLY A 98 3.43 -1.04 27.37
N TYR A 99 3.37 0.07 28.10
CA TYR A 99 2.16 0.87 28.28
C TYR A 99 1.94 1.80 27.08
N LEU A 100 0.80 1.68 26.39
CA LEU A 100 0.46 2.50 25.23
C LEU A 100 -0.01 3.89 25.68
N ILE A 101 0.88 4.89 25.65
CA ILE A 101 0.60 6.21 26.25
C ILE A 101 0.11 7.21 25.22
N GLY A 102 0.88 7.38 24.15
CA GLY A 102 0.62 8.38 23.12
C GLY A 102 1.45 9.62 23.36
N ASN A 103 1.15 10.72 22.70
CA ASN A 103 2.02 11.90 22.76
C ASN A 103 1.27 13.23 22.77
N THR A 104 -0.05 13.23 22.93
CA THR A 104 -0.86 14.45 22.85
C THR A 104 -1.97 14.42 23.89
N ASN A 105 -2.13 15.51 24.63
CA ASN A 105 -3.23 15.61 25.58
C ASN A 105 -4.56 15.78 24.83
N GLU A 106 -5.68 15.35 25.43
CA GLU A 106 -6.99 15.46 24.77
C GLU A 106 -7.42 16.92 24.51
N GLU A 107 -6.90 17.85 25.32
CA GLU A 107 -7.15 19.30 25.25
C GLU A 107 -6.26 20.03 24.22
N ASP A 108 -5.14 19.42 23.82
CA ASP A 108 -4.19 20.07 22.91
C ASP A 108 -4.83 20.28 21.53
N SER A 109 -4.55 21.44 20.91
CA SER A 109 -5.01 21.70 19.55
C SER A 109 -4.40 20.70 18.56
N ARG A 110 -5.26 20.12 17.70
CA ARG A 110 -4.84 19.20 16.63
C ARG A 110 -3.71 19.76 15.77
N ASN A 111 -3.67 21.07 15.56
CA ASN A 111 -2.78 21.74 14.61
C ASN A 111 -1.31 21.77 15.07
N MET A 112 -1.00 21.39 16.31
CA MET A 112 0.37 21.30 16.81
C MET A 112 0.75 19.83 17.00
N TYR A 113 1.67 19.33 16.19
CA TYR A 113 2.27 18.02 16.43
C TYR A 113 3.33 18.12 17.52
N ASN A 114 3.28 17.19 18.48
CA ASN A 114 4.19 17.17 19.61
C ASN A 114 5.49 16.42 19.30
N MET A 115 5.58 15.83 18.11
CA MET A 115 6.69 14.98 17.72
C MET A 115 6.90 14.96 16.20
N THR A 116 8.16 14.85 15.79
CA THR A 116 8.54 14.50 14.41
C THR A 116 9.18 13.12 14.36
N PHE A 117 8.84 12.32 13.34
CA PHE A 117 9.40 10.99 13.12
C PHE A 117 9.85 10.79 11.67
N HIS A 118 11.09 10.33 11.48
CA HIS A 118 11.68 10.07 10.17
C HIS A 118 11.50 8.61 9.76
N CYS A 119 10.62 8.38 8.79
CA CYS A 119 10.24 7.06 8.26
C CYS A 119 11.35 6.39 7.43
N GLY A 120 12.37 7.15 7.02
CA GLY A 120 13.48 6.63 6.19
C GLY A 120 13.19 6.67 4.70
N LYS A 121 13.99 5.89 3.95
CA LYS A 121 14.05 5.94 2.48
C LYS A 121 13.70 4.60 1.82
N GLU A 122 13.32 3.59 2.59
CA GLU A 122 13.03 2.26 2.05
C GLU A 122 11.56 2.08 1.69
N ARG A 123 10.65 2.54 2.56
CA ARG A 123 9.19 2.38 2.47
C ARG A 123 8.46 3.71 2.60
N SER A 124 7.26 3.77 2.05
CA SER A 124 6.38 4.94 2.16
C SER A 124 5.93 5.18 3.60
N ILE A 125 5.62 6.44 3.92
CA ILE A 125 4.93 6.85 5.15
C ILE A 125 3.64 6.04 5.36
N THR A 126 2.98 5.59 4.28
CA THR A 126 1.81 4.70 4.36
C THR A 126 2.07 3.44 5.21
N TYR A 127 3.27 2.86 5.12
CA TYR A 127 3.66 1.69 5.91
C TYR A 127 3.55 1.93 7.42
N TYR A 128 3.88 3.15 7.85
CA TYR A 128 3.82 3.60 9.24
C TYR A 128 2.42 4.09 9.63
N LEU A 129 1.72 4.79 8.73
CA LEU A 129 0.34 5.22 8.95
C LEU A 129 -0.59 4.05 9.22
N GLU A 130 -0.55 3.01 8.36
CA GLU A 130 -1.36 1.82 8.57
C GLU A 130 -1.06 1.15 9.91
N PHE A 131 0.22 1.10 10.31
CA PHE A 131 0.62 0.55 11.61
C PHE A 131 0.05 1.37 12.77
N LEU A 132 0.16 2.70 12.72
CA LEU A 132 -0.42 3.60 13.72
C LEU A 132 -1.94 3.41 13.79
N ILE A 133 -2.64 3.35 12.66
CA ILE A 133 -4.09 3.14 12.61
C ILE A 133 -4.52 1.81 13.25
N MET A 134 -3.68 0.77 13.20
CA MET A 134 -3.95 -0.49 13.91
C MET A 134 -3.89 -0.33 15.43
N ILE A 135 -2.96 0.48 15.94
CA ILE A 135 -2.61 0.47 17.37
C ILE A 135 -3.12 1.67 18.17
N VAL A 136 -3.35 2.84 17.55
CA VAL A 136 -3.64 4.10 18.28
C VAL A 136 -4.93 4.04 19.09
N LEU A 137 -5.89 3.22 18.68
CA LEU A 137 -7.15 3.03 19.38
C LEU A 137 -6.99 2.68 20.88
N PHE A 138 -5.91 1.98 21.19
CA PHE A 138 -5.60 1.35 22.48
C PHE A 138 -4.80 2.27 23.40
N PHE A 139 -4.43 3.44 22.92
CA PHE A 139 -3.59 4.36 23.65
C PHE A 139 -4.38 5.09 24.74
N LYS A 140 -3.69 5.42 25.83
CA LYS A 140 -4.25 6.25 26.91
C LYS A 140 -4.61 7.65 26.41
N ASN A 141 -3.78 8.22 25.55
CA ASN A 141 -3.95 9.54 24.96
C ASN A 141 -3.90 9.49 23.42
N PRO A 142 -4.46 10.48 22.71
CA PRO A 142 -4.31 10.61 21.27
C PRO A 142 -2.84 10.64 20.79
N VAL A 143 -2.67 10.38 19.49
CA VAL A 143 -1.37 10.45 18.82
C VAL A 143 -1.38 11.54 17.77
N ASN A 144 -0.40 12.46 17.86
CA ASN A 144 -0.20 13.58 16.94
C ASN A 144 1.28 13.68 16.52
N ILE A 145 1.61 13.28 15.30
CA ILE A 145 3.00 13.14 14.82
C ILE A 145 3.15 13.73 13.42
N LEU A 146 4.25 14.45 13.19
CA LEU A 146 4.75 14.75 11.86
C LEU A 146 5.64 13.61 11.34
N LEU A 147 5.16 12.87 10.35
CA LEU A 147 5.90 11.80 9.68
C LEU A 147 6.65 12.39 8.47
N LYS A 148 7.97 12.15 8.39
CA LYS A 148 8.82 12.58 7.27
C LYS A 148 9.36 11.39 6.48
N GLY A 149 9.28 11.43 5.16
CA GLY A 149 9.72 10.34 4.28
C GLY A 149 9.07 10.36 2.89
N ILE A 150 8.95 9.18 2.30
CA ILE A 150 8.32 8.98 0.98
C ILE A 150 6.79 9.04 1.14
N THR A 151 6.08 9.82 0.33
CA THR A 151 4.60 9.86 0.34
C THR A 151 3.97 9.01 -0.76
N ASP A 152 4.68 8.86 -1.87
CA ASP A 152 4.20 8.20 -3.07
C ASP A 152 5.33 7.30 -3.59
N ASP A 153 5.04 6.03 -3.85
CA ASP A 153 5.96 5.09 -4.51
C ASP A 153 5.17 3.99 -5.21
N TYR A 154 5.88 3.05 -5.84
CA TYR A 154 5.27 1.91 -6.53
C TYR A 154 5.17 0.64 -5.66
N ILE A 155 5.56 0.72 -4.38
CA ILE A 155 5.66 -0.43 -3.46
C ILE A 155 4.45 -0.47 -2.52
N ASP A 156 4.19 0.65 -1.85
CA ASP A 156 3.09 0.86 -0.93
C ASP A 156 1.98 1.66 -1.62
N ASN A 157 0.77 1.66 -1.05
CA ASN A 157 -0.26 2.58 -1.52
C ASN A 157 0.17 4.02 -1.24
N ASN A 158 -0.25 4.95 -2.08
CA ASN A 158 0.04 6.36 -1.88
C ASN A 158 -0.59 6.85 -0.57
N VAL A 159 0.08 7.77 0.13
CA VAL A 159 -0.43 8.32 1.40
C VAL A 159 -1.84 8.91 1.23
N TYR A 160 -2.12 9.50 0.08
CA TYR A 160 -3.44 10.06 -0.22
C TYR A 160 -4.53 8.99 -0.33
N THR A 161 -4.21 7.83 -0.92
CA THR A 161 -5.12 6.68 -0.94
C THR A 161 -5.43 6.22 0.48
N CYS A 162 -4.38 6.06 1.30
CA CYS A 162 -4.52 5.69 2.71
C CYS A 162 -5.39 6.68 3.47
N LYS A 163 -5.14 7.98 3.30
CA LYS A 163 -5.96 9.07 3.87
C LYS A 163 -7.44 8.87 3.56
N ILE A 164 -7.79 8.82 2.27
CA ILE A 164 -9.19 8.81 1.85
C ILE A 164 -9.89 7.54 2.33
N ILE A 165 -9.28 6.36 2.18
CA ILE A 165 -9.89 5.10 2.60
C ILE A 165 -10.06 5.02 4.11
N CYS A 166 -9.01 5.34 4.87
CA CYS A 166 -9.06 5.20 6.32
C CYS A 166 -9.97 6.26 6.96
N GLU A 167 -9.90 7.52 6.57
CA GLU A 167 -10.81 8.56 7.09
C GLU A 167 -12.27 8.23 6.75
N HIS A 168 -12.54 7.76 5.53
CA HIS A 168 -13.87 7.31 5.13
C HIS A 168 -14.35 6.14 5.99
N PHE A 169 -13.49 5.16 6.27
CA PHE A 169 -13.87 4.02 7.12
C PHE A 169 -14.28 4.47 8.53
N PHE A 170 -13.49 5.30 9.19
CA PHE A 170 -13.82 5.75 10.56
C PHE A 170 -15.07 6.63 10.58
N LYS A 171 -15.21 7.53 9.61
CA LYS A 171 -16.37 8.43 9.53
C LYS A 171 -17.65 7.69 9.12
N GLU A 172 -17.61 6.98 8.00
CA GLU A 172 -18.82 6.46 7.37
C GLU A 172 -19.20 5.06 7.84
N ILE A 173 -18.24 4.22 8.20
CA ILE A 173 -18.52 2.84 8.63
C ILE A 173 -18.63 2.77 10.15
N LEU A 174 -17.64 3.30 10.87
CA LEU A 174 -17.67 3.31 12.33
C LEU A 174 -18.47 4.47 12.93
N LYS A 175 -18.98 5.40 12.10
CA LYS A 175 -19.80 6.54 12.51
C LYS A 175 -19.15 7.39 13.60
N LEU A 176 -17.83 7.53 13.52
CA LEU A 176 -17.06 8.41 14.40
C LEU A 176 -17.03 9.83 13.86
N ASN A 177 -16.74 10.79 14.75
CA ASN A 177 -16.60 12.19 14.38
C ASN A 177 -15.51 12.35 13.29
N GLU A 178 -15.71 13.31 12.38
CA GLU A 178 -14.72 13.65 11.32
C GLU A 178 -13.35 14.05 11.88
N ASP A 179 -13.36 14.40 13.15
CA ASP A 179 -12.26 14.89 13.95
C ASP A 179 -11.41 13.75 14.57
N PHE A 180 -11.84 12.49 14.40
CA PHE A 180 -11.24 11.29 14.98
C PHE A 180 -9.91 10.89 14.34
N LEU A 181 -9.86 10.81 13.01
CA LEU A 181 -8.65 10.53 12.22
C LEU A 181 -8.42 11.68 11.24
N TYR A 182 -7.22 12.24 11.26
CA TYR A 182 -6.82 13.32 10.39
C TYR A 182 -5.41 13.07 9.85
N ILE A 183 -5.32 12.89 8.54
CA ILE A 183 -4.06 12.71 7.82
C ILE A 183 -3.90 13.89 6.87
N ASN A 184 -3.00 14.82 7.18
CA ASN A 184 -2.77 15.99 6.34
C ASN A 184 -1.41 15.91 5.64
N ILE A 185 -1.44 15.92 4.31
CA ILE A 185 -0.22 15.85 3.51
C ILE A 185 0.29 17.28 3.33
N LEU A 186 1.35 17.61 4.07
CA LEU A 186 1.95 18.95 4.05
C LEU A 186 2.88 19.12 2.85
N LYS A 187 3.60 18.05 2.50
CA LYS A 187 4.57 18.02 1.41
C LYS A 187 4.63 16.64 0.78
N ARG A 188 4.61 16.58 -0.55
CA ARG A 188 4.69 15.34 -1.35
C ARG A 188 6.13 15.09 -1.79
N SER A 189 6.56 13.83 -1.78
CA SER A 189 7.90 13.46 -2.27
C SER A 189 8.01 11.97 -2.57
N THR A 190 8.91 11.65 -3.49
CA THR A 190 9.31 10.30 -3.89
C THR A 190 10.82 10.12 -3.72
N LYS A 191 11.35 8.94 -4.09
CA LYS A 191 12.81 8.74 -4.17
C LYS A 191 13.40 9.60 -5.30
N PRO A 192 14.65 10.09 -5.19
CA PRO A 192 15.62 9.81 -4.11
C PRO A 192 15.53 10.77 -2.91
N GLU A 193 14.83 11.90 -3.02
CA GLU A 193 14.84 12.96 -1.99
C GLU A 193 14.17 12.51 -0.68
N CYS A 194 13.05 11.78 -0.77
CA CYS A 194 12.31 11.22 0.36
C CYS A 194 11.96 12.29 1.43
N SER A 195 11.58 13.49 0.99
CA SER A 195 11.44 14.69 1.83
C SER A 195 9.98 15.08 2.11
N GLY A 196 9.05 14.16 1.90
CA GLY A 196 7.63 14.36 2.10
C GLY A 196 7.28 14.45 3.58
N GLU A 197 6.21 15.15 3.89
CA GLU A 197 5.80 15.46 5.25
C GLU A 197 4.29 15.25 5.39
N VAL A 198 3.90 14.45 6.38
CA VAL A 198 2.51 14.07 6.65
C VAL A 198 2.23 14.24 8.13
N HIS A 199 1.29 15.10 8.45
CA HIS A 199 0.78 15.27 9.78
C HIS A 199 -0.31 14.22 10.04
N PHE A 200 -0.04 13.31 10.98
CA PHE A 200 -0.96 12.29 11.42
C PHE A 200 -1.51 12.65 12.80
N PHE A 201 -2.83 12.72 12.92
CA PHE A 201 -3.54 12.81 14.19
C PHE A 201 -4.61 11.73 14.25
N MET A 202 -4.66 10.98 15.34
CA MET A 202 -5.74 10.03 15.60
C MET A 202 -6.07 9.97 17.09
N ARG A 203 -7.36 10.06 17.40
CA ARG A 203 -7.88 9.88 18.76
C ARG A 203 -7.95 8.39 19.13
N ASN A 204 -7.90 8.12 20.43
CA ASN A 204 -8.25 6.81 20.98
C ASN A 204 -9.79 6.68 21.11
N ILE A 205 -10.29 5.46 21.31
CA ILE A 205 -11.71 5.22 21.59
C ILE A 205 -11.87 4.31 22.80
N LYS A 206 -12.99 4.43 23.52
CA LYS A 206 -13.28 3.52 24.64
C LYS A 206 -13.83 2.19 24.14
N LYS A 207 -14.74 2.23 23.17
CA LYS A 207 -15.48 1.08 22.65
C LYS A 207 -15.67 1.22 21.15
N ILE A 208 -15.67 0.10 20.43
CA ILE A 208 -16.05 0.03 19.02
C ILE A 208 -17.43 -0.64 18.95
N ASN A 209 -18.34 -0.04 18.19
CA ASN A 209 -19.61 -0.68 17.88
C ASN A 209 -19.43 -1.62 16.67
N PRO A 210 -20.09 -2.78 16.67
CA PRO A 210 -20.13 -3.65 15.50
C PRO A 210 -20.85 -2.97 14.35
N PHE A 211 -20.55 -3.41 13.14
CA PHE A 211 -21.07 -2.83 11.91
C PHE A 211 -21.41 -3.91 10.89
N ASP A 212 -22.47 -3.67 10.11
CA ASP A 212 -22.89 -4.50 8.99
C ASP A 212 -22.81 -3.67 7.71
N ILE A 213 -21.86 -4.03 6.85
CA ILE A 213 -21.67 -3.41 5.52
C ILE A 213 -21.88 -4.42 4.40
N THR A 214 -22.78 -5.39 4.58
CA THR A 214 -23.05 -6.42 3.56
C THR A 214 -23.76 -5.88 2.31
N ASN A 215 -24.50 -4.78 2.44
CA ASN A 215 -25.13 -4.12 1.30
C ASN A 215 -24.18 -3.07 0.69
N VAL A 216 -23.64 -3.39 -0.47
CA VAL A 216 -22.69 -2.53 -1.19
C VAL A 216 -23.39 -1.55 -2.12
N GLY A 217 -24.59 -1.90 -2.61
CA GLY A 217 -25.27 -1.15 -3.66
C GLY A 217 -24.47 -1.09 -4.96
N VAL A 218 -24.71 -0.05 -5.74
CA VAL A 218 -24.04 0.21 -7.03
C VAL A 218 -23.02 1.33 -6.89
N VAL A 219 -21.96 1.29 -7.71
CA VAL A 219 -21.05 2.43 -7.86
C VAL A 219 -21.80 3.59 -8.51
N ASN A 220 -21.84 4.74 -7.84
CA ASN A 220 -22.59 5.92 -8.32
C ASN A 220 -21.68 6.95 -9.02
N LYS A 221 -20.42 7.06 -8.59
CA LYS A 221 -19.43 7.98 -9.17
C LYS A 221 -18.02 7.46 -9.00
N ILE A 222 -17.12 7.93 -9.85
CA ILE A 222 -15.68 7.78 -9.67
C ILE A 222 -15.08 9.16 -9.49
N SER A 223 -14.45 9.38 -8.35
CA SER A 223 -13.63 10.57 -8.12
C SER A 223 -12.14 10.22 -8.27
N GLY A 224 -11.29 11.22 -8.38
CA GLY A 224 -9.85 10.98 -8.40
C GLY A 224 -9.07 12.25 -8.20
N SER A 225 -7.77 12.09 -7.99
CA SER A 225 -6.87 13.22 -7.93
C SER A 225 -5.53 12.86 -8.55
N ILE A 226 -5.00 13.79 -9.35
CA ILE A 226 -3.71 13.65 -10.02
C ILE A 226 -2.80 14.82 -9.69
N LEU A 227 -1.57 14.51 -9.35
CA LEU A 227 -0.50 15.44 -9.05
C LEU A 227 0.70 15.10 -9.93
N SER A 228 1.33 16.11 -10.49
CA SER A 228 2.65 16.01 -11.13
C SER A 228 3.62 16.88 -10.35
N ASN A 229 4.88 16.49 -10.27
CA ASN A 229 5.98 17.33 -9.81
C ASN A 229 7.18 17.10 -10.74
N ASN A 230 7.73 18.18 -11.31
CA ASN A 230 8.84 18.17 -12.27
C ASN A 230 8.65 17.25 -13.51
N ILE A 231 7.42 16.81 -13.80
CA ILE A 231 7.07 16.08 -15.02
C ILE A 231 6.08 16.92 -15.82
N SER A 232 6.24 16.96 -17.15
CA SER A 232 5.41 17.75 -18.05
C SER A 232 3.92 17.51 -17.83
N LEU A 233 3.17 18.61 -17.74
CA LEU A 233 1.72 18.59 -17.57
C LEU A 233 1.00 17.93 -18.76
N MET A 234 1.62 17.89 -19.94
CA MET A 234 1.09 17.18 -21.09
C MET A 234 0.96 15.68 -20.82
N PHE A 235 1.99 15.07 -20.21
CA PHE A 235 1.98 13.66 -19.85
C PHE A 235 0.96 13.37 -18.76
N ARG A 236 0.91 14.21 -17.71
CA ARG A 236 -0.14 14.14 -16.68
C ARG A 236 -1.55 14.15 -17.30
N ASN A 237 -1.80 15.10 -18.19
CA ASN A 237 -3.11 15.24 -18.84
C ASN A 237 -3.42 14.04 -19.76
N LYS A 238 -2.42 13.44 -20.43
CA LYS A 238 -2.60 12.21 -21.22
C LYS A 238 -3.05 11.04 -20.36
N ILE A 239 -2.35 10.74 -19.26
CA ILE A 239 -2.73 9.67 -18.32
C ILE A 239 -4.17 9.89 -17.84
N MET A 240 -4.47 11.11 -17.39
CA MET A 240 -5.79 11.47 -16.86
C MET A 240 -6.89 11.31 -17.91
N ASN A 241 -6.71 11.87 -19.11
CA ASN A 241 -7.73 11.86 -20.16
C ASN A 241 -7.98 10.44 -20.68
N PHE A 242 -6.92 9.65 -20.83
CA PHE A 242 -7.06 8.26 -21.23
C PHE A 242 -7.77 7.43 -20.15
N ALA A 243 -7.42 7.62 -18.87
CA ALA A 243 -8.14 6.97 -17.76
C ALA A 243 -9.62 7.38 -17.73
N LYS A 244 -9.96 8.66 -17.89
CA LYS A 244 -11.35 9.14 -18.00
C LYS A 244 -12.09 8.46 -19.14
N LYS A 245 -11.49 8.38 -20.33
CA LYS A 245 -12.06 7.72 -21.50
C LYS A 245 -12.43 6.26 -21.21
N GLN A 246 -11.50 5.51 -20.60
CA GLN A 246 -11.73 4.10 -20.27
C GLN A 246 -12.80 3.90 -19.19
N LEU A 247 -12.78 4.74 -18.16
CA LEU A 247 -13.77 4.68 -17.07
C LEU A 247 -15.17 5.12 -17.50
N TYR A 248 -15.29 5.95 -18.54
CA TYR A 248 -16.58 6.46 -19.03
C TYR A 248 -17.49 5.33 -19.51
N HIS A 249 -16.91 4.22 -19.99
CA HIS A 249 -17.65 3.01 -20.34
C HIS A 249 -18.33 2.32 -19.13
N PHE A 250 -17.85 2.60 -17.91
CA PHE A 250 -18.41 2.05 -16.68
C PHE A 250 -19.39 3.01 -16.01
N THR A 251 -19.08 4.30 -15.93
CA THR A 251 -19.99 5.33 -15.42
C THR A 251 -19.69 6.69 -16.04
N PRO A 252 -20.71 7.49 -16.40
CA PRO A 252 -20.50 8.85 -16.90
C PRO A 252 -20.07 9.83 -15.80
N TYR A 253 -20.28 9.50 -14.52
CA TYR A 253 -20.03 10.40 -13.39
C TYR A 253 -18.57 10.29 -12.91
N ILE A 254 -17.65 10.88 -13.67
CA ILE A 254 -16.21 10.86 -13.38
C ILE A 254 -15.71 12.28 -13.11
N ASN A 255 -15.21 12.53 -11.90
CA ASN A 255 -14.49 13.76 -11.59
C ASN A 255 -13.05 13.45 -11.19
N ILE A 256 -12.07 14.14 -11.78
CA ILE A 256 -10.66 13.98 -11.42
C ILE A 256 -10.07 15.36 -11.24
N ASP A 257 -9.64 15.63 -10.02
CA ASP A 257 -9.12 16.92 -9.61
C ASP A 257 -7.60 16.97 -9.84
N VAL A 258 -7.16 17.97 -10.58
CA VAL A 258 -5.73 18.24 -10.77
C VAL A 258 -5.25 19.06 -9.58
N GLN A 259 -4.38 18.47 -8.74
CA GLN A 259 -3.76 19.20 -7.64
C GLN A 259 -2.78 20.24 -8.19
N LYS A 260 -2.85 21.46 -7.66
CA LYS A 260 -1.87 22.52 -7.94
C LYS A 260 -0.63 22.25 -7.11
N GLU A 261 0.55 22.50 -7.70
CA GLU A 261 1.79 22.54 -6.94
C GLU A 261 1.73 23.75 -5.98
N ASP A 262 2.02 23.52 -4.70
CA ASP A 262 2.23 24.62 -3.76
C ASP A 262 3.61 25.24 -4.09
N ASP A 263 3.66 26.23 -4.99
CA ASP A 263 4.89 26.90 -5.42
C ASP A 263 5.79 27.34 -4.26
N LYS A 264 5.19 27.72 -3.12
CA LYS A 264 5.94 28.15 -1.93
C LYS A 264 6.64 27.00 -1.20
N LYS A 265 6.07 25.79 -1.22
CA LYS A 265 6.60 24.62 -0.49
C LYS A 265 7.53 23.76 -1.36
N ASN A 266 7.36 23.81 -2.68
CA ASN A 266 8.01 22.88 -3.60
C ASN A 266 9.22 23.44 -4.37
N LYS A 267 9.56 24.73 -4.24
CA LYS A 267 10.62 25.40 -5.03
C LYS A 267 12.00 24.72 -5.03
N ASN A 268 12.31 23.91 -4.03
CA ASN A 268 13.59 23.20 -3.91
C ASN A 268 13.48 21.67 -4.01
N ILE A 269 12.31 21.13 -4.38
CA ILE A 269 12.07 19.68 -4.39
C ILE A 269 12.38 19.13 -5.79
N ASN A 270 13.36 18.23 -5.87
CA ASN A 270 13.80 17.62 -7.11
C ASN A 270 13.21 16.22 -7.33
N SER A 271 12.04 15.92 -6.74
CA SER A 271 11.35 14.64 -6.93
C SER A 271 10.51 14.66 -8.22
N HIS A 272 10.86 13.86 -9.21
CA HIS A 272 10.16 13.79 -10.48
C HIS A 272 9.13 12.66 -10.44
N PHE A 273 7.84 13.01 -10.37
CA PHE A 273 6.79 11.99 -10.34
C PHE A 273 5.42 12.49 -10.81
N ILE A 274 4.58 11.54 -11.22
CA ILE A 274 3.13 11.70 -11.32
C ILE A 274 2.48 10.73 -10.33
N SER A 275 1.67 11.24 -9.42
CA SER A 275 0.84 10.44 -8.52
C SER A 275 -0.62 10.58 -8.93
N PHE A 276 -1.30 9.46 -9.15
CA PHE A 276 -2.68 9.44 -9.58
C PHE A 276 -3.46 8.42 -8.75
N SER A 277 -4.51 8.88 -8.08
CA SER A 277 -5.40 8.06 -7.25
C SER A 277 -6.84 8.20 -7.73
N LEU A 278 -7.54 7.08 -7.85
CA LEU A 278 -8.95 6.97 -8.21
C LEU A 278 -9.73 6.33 -7.06
N PHE A 279 -10.98 6.76 -6.90
CA PHE A 279 -11.89 6.28 -5.88
C PHE A 279 -13.29 6.05 -6.47
N ALA A 280 -13.80 4.82 -6.41
CA ALA A 280 -15.21 4.55 -6.72
C ALA A 280 -16.01 4.60 -5.44
N HIS A 281 -17.08 5.38 -5.47
CA HIS A 281 -18.02 5.51 -4.38
C HIS A 281 -19.28 4.75 -4.72
N THR A 282 -19.83 4.05 -3.74
CA THR A 282 -21.09 3.33 -3.89
C THR A 282 -22.23 4.08 -3.22
N LYS A 283 -23.48 3.68 -3.53
CA LYS A 283 -24.67 4.20 -2.86
C LYS A 283 -24.75 3.85 -1.37
N CYS A 284 -24.04 2.82 -0.92
CA CYS A 284 -24.08 2.32 0.46
C CYS A 284 -22.79 2.63 1.24
N ASN A 285 -22.12 3.73 0.89
CA ASN A 285 -20.89 4.21 1.56
C ASN A 285 -19.71 3.22 1.55
N CYS A 286 -19.68 2.22 0.67
CA CYS A 286 -18.44 1.52 0.34
C CYS A 286 -17.60 2.36 -0.62
N ILE A 287 -16.28 2.28 -0.45
CA ILE A 287 -15.29 2.98 -1.28
C ILE A 287 -14.21 2.00 -1.71
N TYR A 288 -13.77 2.12 -2.97
CA TYR A 288 -12.66 1.37 -3.54
C TYR A 288 -11.59 2.34 -4.01
N ALA A 289 -10.32 1.95 -3.94
CA ALA A 289 -9.22 2.77 -4.42
C ALA A 289 -8.31 2.04 -5.40
N ALA A 290 -7.84 2.79 -6.39
CA ALA A 290 -6.74 2.39 -7.24
C ALA A 290 -5.79 3.56 -7.43
N ASP A 291 -4.51 3.33 -7.25
CA ASP A 291 -3.49 4.35 -7.40
C ASP A 291 -2.31 3.88 -8.24
N ILE A 292 -1.52 4.84 -8.69
CA ILE A 292 -0.23 4.63 -9.33
C ILE A 292 0.68 5.81 -9.00
N CYS A 293 1.96 5.52 -8.80
CA CYS A 293 3.02 6.51 -8.77
C CYS A 293 3.99 6.21 -9.91
N VAL A 294 4.17 7.18 -10.79
CA VAL A 294 5.08 7.14 -11.94
C VAL A 294 6.24 8.06 -11.60
N ASP A 295 7.28 7.50 -10.98
CA ASP A 295 8.54 8.22 -10.76
C ASP A 295 9.55 7.94 -11.88
N GLU A 296 10.66 8.67 -11.87
CA GLU A 296 11.74 8.51 -12.86
C GLU A 296 12.27 7.06 -12.92
N LEU A 297 12.43 6.42 -11.76
CA LEU A 297 12.91 5.03 -11.67
C LEU A 297 11.94 4.05 -12.33
N PHE A 298 10.64 4.20 -12.07
CA PHE A 298 9.59 3.38 -12.67
C PHE A 298 9.53 3.60 -14.19
N LEU A 299 9.61 4.85 -14.65
CA LEU A 299 9.62 5.16 -16.08
C LEU A 299 10.84 4.57 -16.79
N LYS A 300 12.03 4.64 -16.17
CA LYS A 300 13.26 4.03 -16.69
C LYS A 300 13.10 2.52 -16.86
N LYS A 301 12.58 1.84 -15.82
CA LYS A 301 12.31 0.39 -15.87
C LYS A 301 11.30 0.02 -16.97
N LEU A 302 10.27 0.83 -17.19
CA LEU A 302 9.32 0.61 -18.28
C LEU A 302 9.99 0.72 -19.66
N LYS A 303 10.81 1.75 -19.87
CA LYS A 303 11.52 1.96 -21.14
C LYS A 303 12.53 0.84 -21.42
N GLU A 304 13.26 0.38 -20.40
CA GLU A 304 14.17 -0.77 -20.51
C GLU A 304 13.43 -2.06 -20.87
N GLY A 305 12.27 -2.30 -20.24
CA GLY A 305 11.43 -3.46 -20.55
C GLY A 305 10.85 -3.46 -21.96
N ILE A 306 10.56 -2.28 -22.53
CA ILE A 306 10.08 -2.16 -23.92
C ILE A 306 11.24 -2.39 -24.90
N ASN A 307 12.40 -1.75 -24.66
CA ASN A 307 13.57 -1.95 -25.51
C ASN A 307 14.07 -3.40 -25.54
N HIS A 308 13.88 -4.15 -24.45
CA HIS A 308 14.18 -5.59 -24.44
C HIS A 308 13.18 -6.39 -25.29
N ARG A 309 11.91 -6.01 -25.36
CA ARG A 309 10.93 -6.67 -26.24
C ARG A 309 11.26 -6.44 -27.72
N ASP A 310 11.61 -5.21 -28.10
CA ASP A 310 11.96 -4.90 -29.50
C ASP A 310 13.22 -5.64 -29.96
N LYS A 311 14.15 -5.95 -29.05
CA LYS A 311 15.32 -6.77 -29.36
C LYS A 311 15.00 -8.27 -29.42
N HIS A 312 14.06 -8.75 -28.61
CA HIS A 312 13.69 -10.17 -28.58
C HIS A 312 12.77 -10.59 -29.72
N GLU A 313 12.06 -9.68 -30.39
CA GLU A 313 11.34 -10.02 -31.63
C GLU A 313 12.27 -10.46 -32.77
N HIS A 314 13.59 -10.22 -32.66
CA HIS A 314 14.59 -10.72 -33.60
C HIS A 314 15.35 -11.98 -33.15
N MET A 315 15.07 -12.56 -31.99
CA MET A 315 15.70 -13.82 -31.58
C MET A 315 14.69 -14.77 -30.94
N GLN A 316 14.37 -15.82 -31.71
CA GLN A 316 13.69 -17.03 -31.26
C GLN A 316 14.35 -17.58 -29.97
N ASP A 317 13.51 -18.05 -29.06
CA ASP A 317 13.81 -18.86 -27.88
C ASP A 317 14.72 -18.24 -26.80
N SER A 318 14.07 -17.65 -25.78
CA SER A 318 14.52 -17.70 -24.38
C SER A 318 13.41 -17.19 -23.45
N SER A 319 12.52 -18.10 -23.04
CA SER A 319 11.61 -17.92 -21.91
C SER A 319 12.41 -17.63 -20.64
N ASN A 320 12.11 -16.53 -19.94
CA ASN A 320 12.25 -16.31 -18.48
C ASN A 320 12.34 -14.80 -18.23
N ILE A 321 11.23 -14.14 -17.84
CA ILE A 321 11.12 -12.90 -17.03
C ILE A 321 9.65 -12.48 -17.14
N LEU A 322 8.75 -13.10 -16.35
CA LEU A 322 7.52 -12.50 -15.78
C LEU A 322 6.67 -13.55 -15.01
N GLU A 323 7.29 -14.34 -14.14
CA GLU A 323 6.53 -15.06 -13.11
C GLU A 323 6.42 -14.16 -11.88
N ASP A 324 5.31 -13.40 -11.78
CA ASP A 324 4.67 -13.03 -10.49
C ASP A 324 3.56 -12.01 -10.74
N LYS A 325 2.49 -12.49 -11.40
CA LYS A 325 1.08 -12.03 -11.33
C LYS A 325 0.28 -12.75 -12.44
N GLN A 326 0.18 -14.06 -12.31
CA GLN A 326 -0.74 -14.87 -13.12
C GLN A 326 -2.19 -14.51 -12.77
N HIS A 327 -2.98 -14.06 -13.76
CA HIS A 327 -4.29 -14.63 -14.15
C HIS A 327 -5.22 -13.63 -14.90
N TYR A 328 -5.78 -14.15 -16.00
CA TYR A 328 -6.97 -13.77 -16.79
C TYR A 328 -6.88 -12.69 -17.89
N MET A 329 -6.85 -13.16 -19.15
CA MET A 329 -7.90 -13.09 -20.19
C MET A 329 -7.26 -12.99 -21.59
N ASN A 330 -7.29 -14.11 -22.33
CA ASN A 330 -7.10 -14.14 -23.78
C ASN A 330 -8.26 -13.41 -24.46
N GLY A 331 -7.95 -12.38 -25.25
CA GLY A 331 -8.86 -11.79 -26.21
C GLY A 331 -8.08 -11.48 -27.48
N ASN A 332 -8.21 -12.34 -28.49
CA ASN A 332 -7.63 -12.15 -29.82
C ASN A 332 -8.19 -10.86 -30.43
N TYR A 333 -7.32 -9.90 -30.71
CA TYR A 333 -7.58 -8.83 -31.66
C TYR A 333 -6.57 -8.97 -32.79
N HIS A 334 -7.03 -9.48 -33.93
CA HIS A 334 -6.31 -9.40 -35.20
C HIS A 334 -6.47 -7.98 -35.73
N THR A 335 -5.38 -7.22 -35.81
CA THR A 335 -5.28 -6.02 -36.63
C THR A 335 -4.16 -6.25 -37.64
N ASN A 336 -4.56 -6.41 -38.91
CA ASN A 336 -3.67 -6.46 -40.05
C ASN A 336 -3.34 -5.02 -40.43
N ASP A 337 -2.15 -4.53 -40.11
CA ASP A 337 -1.64 -3.27 -40.69
C ASP A 337 -0.48 -3.60 -41.63
N GLU A 338 -0.67 -3.23 -42.89
CA GLU A 338 0.27 -3.42 -43.99
C GLU A 338 1.44 -2.44 -43.88
N ASN A 339 2.66 -3.00 -43.94
CA ASN A 339 3.92 -2.27 -43.83
C ASN A 339 4.24 -1.49 -45.12
N ILE A 340 4.31 -0.16 -45.03
CA ILE A 340 4.91 0.70 -46.07
C ILE A 340 6.26 1.20 -45.55
N VAL A 341 7.35 0.74 -46.17
CA VAL A 341 8.73 1.11 -45.83
C VAL A 341 9.18 2.27 -46.74
N PRO A 342 9.52 3.46 -46.21
CA PRO A 342 10.06 4.55 -47.02
C PRO A 342 11.55 4.37 -47.31
N SER A 343 11.95 4.67 -48.55
CA SER A 343 13.33 4.69 -49.05
C SER A 343 14.03 6.00 -48.69
N TYR A 344 15.22 5.91 -48.08
CA TYR A 344 15.99 7.05 -47.57
C TYR A 344 17.09 7.50 -48.54
N THR A 345 17.23 8.81 -48.75
CA THR A 345 18.33 9.45 -49.49
C THR A 345 19.21 10.31 -48.57
N GLN A 346 20.52 10.29 -48.81
CA GLN A 346 21.67 10.64 -47.94
C GLN A 346 21.79 12.07 -47.33
N LYS A 347 20.69 12.72 -46.92
CA LYS A 347 20.74 13.99 -46.14
C LYS A 347 20.54 13.81 -44.62
N ASP A 348 20.66 12.59 -44.11
CA ASP A 348 20.03 12.19 -42.84
C ASP A 348 20.72 12.57 -41.51
N GLN A 349 21.86 13.28 -41.48
CA GLN A 349 22.47 13.55 -40.18
C GLN A 349 21.69 14.56 -39.33
N GLN A 350 21.08 15.58 -39.93
CA GLN A 350 20.30 16.57 -39.19
C GLN A 350 18.86 16.10 -38.90
N ASN A 351 18.28 15.33 -39.81
CA ASN A 351 16.98 14.69 -39.59
C ASN A 351 17.04 13.64 -38.48
N ASN A 352 18.15 12.90 -38.32
CA ASN A 352 18.25 11.89 -37.27
C ASN A 352 18.01 12.42 -35.84
N ILE A 353 18.37 13.67 -35.54
CA ILE A 353 18.11 14.28 -34.22
C ILE A 353 16.62 14.59 -34.06
N ILE A 354 16.01 15.20 -35.08
CA ILE A 354 14.58 15.54 -35.09
C ILE A 354 13.75 14.24 -35.04
N THR A 355 14.05 13.27 -35.88
CA THR A 355 13.37 11.96 -35.91
C THR A 355 13.56 11.21 -34.60
N LYS A 356 14.73 11.25 -33.96
CA LYS A 356 14.92 10.66 -32.62
C LYS A 356 14.08 11.36 -31.55
N HIS A 357 14.01 12.69 -31.53
CA HIS A 357 13.16 13.41 -30.58
C HIS A 357 11.67 13.15 -30.83
N ILE A 358 11.24 13.09 -32.09
CA ILE A 358 9.86 12.75 -32.46
C ILE A 358 9.55 11.32 -32.03
N ASN A 359 10.42 10.35 -32.31
CA ASN A 359 10.20 8.94 -31.99
C ASN A 359 10.20 8.71 -30.46
N ASN A 360 11.11 9.35 -29.74
CA ASN A 360 11.13 9.30 -28.27
C ASN A 360 9.86 9.91 -27.67
N ASN A 361 9.39 11.04 -28.20
CA ASN A 361 8.15 11.66 -27.74
C ASN A 361 6.92 10.81 -28.06
N LEU A 362 6.86 10.18 -29.25
CA LEU A 362 5.78 9.28 -29.64
C LEU A 362 5.72 8.06 -28.71
N HIS A 363 6.87 7.45 -28.44
CA HIS A 363 6.99 6.33 -27.52
C HIS A 363 6.60 6.72 -26.07
N ASP A 364 7.02 7.90 -25.60
CA ASP A 364 6.63 8.39 -24.27
C ASP A 364 5.12 8.65 -24.19
N VAL A 365 4.55 9.22 -25.24
CA VAL A 365 3.10 9.42 -25.37
C VAL A 365 2.34 8.09 -25.19
N ASP A 366 2.77 7.03 -25.87
CA ASP A 366 2.14 5.72 -25.78
C ASP A 366 2.27 5.11 -24.38
N ILE A 367 3.41 5.30 -23.71
CA ILE A 367 3.58 4.86 -22.32
C ILE A 367 2.55 5.51 -21.40
N TYR A 368 2.36 6.84 -21.49
CA TYR A 368 1.45 7.55 -20.59
C TYR A 368 -0.02 7.23 -20.84
N GLU A 369 -0.40 7.01 -22.09
CA GLU A 369 -1.75 6.53 -22.43
C GLU A 369 -1.99 5.11 -21.90
N ARG A 370 -1.00 4.21 -22.05
CA ARG A 370 -1.03 2.87 -21.43
C ARG A 370 -1.14 2.96 -19.91
N LEU A 371 -0.45 3.87 -19.23
CA LEU A 371 -0.58 4.09 -17.79
C LEU A 371 -2.01 4.54 -17.40
N GLY A 372 -2.65 5.37 -18.23
CA GLY A 372 -4.06 5.72 -18.08
C GLY A 372 -4.98 4.50 -18.22
N PHE A 373 -4.69 3.60 -19.17
CA PHE A 373 -5.38 2.31 -19.27
C PHE A 373 -5.17 1.46 -18.01
N PHE A 374 -3.93 1.30 -17.55
CA PHE A 374 -3.60 0.43 -16.42
C PHE A 374 -4.29 0.86 -15.13
N ILE A 375 -4.33 2.15 -14.80
CA ILE A 375 -5.01 2.61 -13.59
C ILE A 375 -6.54 2.44 -13.70
N SER A 376 -7.12 2.64 -14.89
CA SER A 376 -8.55 2.38 -15.11
C SER A 376 -8.88 0.90 -14.92
N LEU A 377 -8.03 0.00 -15.41
CA LEU A 377 -8.16 -1.45 -15.23
C LEU A 377 -7.98 -1.85 -13.76
N LYS A 378 -7.01 -1.26 -13.04
CA LYS A 378 -6.87 -1.46 -11.58
C LYS A 378 -8.18 -1.09 -10.88
N MET A 379 -8.77 0.05 -11.24
CA MET A 379 -10.01 0.54 -10.65
C MET A 379 -11.20 -0.41 -10.91
N ILE A 380 -11.39 -0.82 -12.17
CA ILE A 380 -12.45 -1.77 -12.56
C ILE A 380 -12.28 -3.11 -11.82
N ASN A 381 -11.04 -3.60 -11.66
CA ASN A 381 -10.77 -4.82 -10.92
C ASN A 381 -11.07 -4.71 -9.42
N GLN A 382 -10.96 -3.53 -8.80
CA GLN A 382 -11.40 -3.33 -7.41
C GLN A 382 -12.92 -3.36 -7.28
N ILE A 383 -13.62 -2.78 -8.26
CA ILE A 383 -15.09 -2.77 -8.31
C ILE A 383 -15.65 -4.17 -8.62
N LYS A 384 -14.89 -4.98 -9.36
CA LYS A 384 -15.31 -6.32 -9.80
C LYS A 384 -15.71 -7.19 -8.60
N GLY A 385 -16.95 -7.68 -8.64
CA GLY A 385 -17.54 -8.52 -7.60
C GLY A 385 -18.15 -7.74 -6.43
N LEU A 386 -18.01 -6.40 -6.41
CA LEU A 386 -18.64 -5.50 -5.42
C LEU A 386 -18.40 -5.96 -3.97
N SER A 387 -17.14 -6.10 -3.57
CA SER A 387 -16.79 -6.29 -2.16
C SER A 387 -17.25 -5.10 -1.33
N SER A 388 -17.62 -5.28 -0.07
CA SER A 388 -17.96 -4.16 0.80
C SER A 388 -16.75 -3.34 1.29
N VAL A 389 -15.55 -3.87 1.04
CA VAL A 389 -14.28 -3.30 1.50
C VAL A 389 -13.29 -3.28 0.34
N ASP A 390 -12.50 -2.22 0.27
CA ASP A 390 -11.33 -2.17 -0.62
C ASP A 390 -10.37 -3.33 -0.36
N THR A 391 -9.86 -3.93 -1.44
CA THR A 391 -9.05 -5.14 -1.36
C THR A 391 -7.74 -4.93 -0.61
N ASN A 392 -7.13 -3.75 -0.68
CA ASN A 392 -5.87 -3.45 -0.01
C ASN A 392 -6.06 -3.12 1.48
N TYR A 393 -7.29 -2.75 1.88
CA TYR A 393 -7.64 -2.37 3.24
C TYR A 393 -8.57 -3.37 3.93
N GLN A 394 -8.66 -4.62 3.45
CA GLN A 394 -9.43 -5.68 4.11
C GLN A 394 -9.04 -5.88 5.58
N TRP A 395 -7.77 -5.67 5.90
CA TRP A 395 -7.26 -5.78 7.26
C TRP A 395 -7.97 -4.81 8.24
N LEU A 396 -8.42 -3.66 7.74
CA LEU A 396 -8.98 -2.59 8.53
C LEU A 396 -10.30 -3.04 9.19
N PRO A 397 -11.40 -3.33 8.45
CA PRO A 397 -12.61 -3.83 9.09
C PRO A 397 -12.39 -5.16 9.80
N LEU A 398 -11.56 -6.08 9.29
CA LEU A 398 -11.33 -7.36 9.98
C LEU A 398 -10.77 -7.16 11.40
N LEU A 399 -9.81 -6.24 11.57
CA LEU A 399 -9.30 -5.88 12.88
C LEU A 399 -10.42 -5.30 13.76
N TYR A 400 -11.17 -4.33 13.27
CA TYR A 400 -12.21 -3.64 14.04
C TYR A 400 -13.45 -4.51 14.33
N MET A 401 -13.78 -5.49 13.49
CA MET A 401 -14.81 -6.51 13.75
C MET A 401 -14.44 -7.38 14.95
N ALA A 402 -13.18 -7.82 15.03
CA ALA A 402 -12.70 -8.64 16.15
C ALA A 402 -12.71 -7.86 17.48
N LEU A 403 -12.55 -6.55 17.42
CA LEU A 403 -12.46 -5.67 18.59
C LEU A 403 -13.81 -5.04 18.99
N ALA A 404 -14.89 -5.35 18.28
CA ALA A 404 -16.21 -4.81 18.60
C ALA A 404 -16.66 -5.22 20.03
N THR A 405 -17.42 -4.33 20.67
CA THR A 405 -17.79 -4.47 22.09
C THR A 405 -19.11 -5.15 22.35
N ASP A 406 -20.06 -4.98 21.43
CA ASP A 406 -21.38 -5.55 21.54
C ASP A 406 -21.38 -7.01 21.04
N THR A 407 -22.27 -7.79 21.63
CA THR A 407 -22.59 -9.17 21.26
C THR A 407 -23.17 -9.30 19.86
N SER A 408 -23.63 -8.20 19.25
CA SER A 408 -24.10 -8.20 17.88
C SER A 408 -22.98 -8.49 16.88
N VAL A 409 -23.35 -9.20 15.81
CA VAL A 409 -22.40 -9.72 14.82
C VAL A 409 -22.05 -8.64 13.82
N SER A 410 -20.76 -8.32 13.68
CA SER A 410 -20.28 -7.52 12.55
C SER A 410 -20.24 -8.36 11.27
N LYS A 411 -20.57 -7.76 10.12
CA LYS A 411 -20.62 -8.47 8.83
C LYS A 411 -20.03 -7.66 7.69
N ILE A 412 -19.23 -8.32 6.87
CA ILE A 412 -18.67 -7.79 5.61
C ILE A 412 -18.79 -8.83 4.50
N THR A 413 -18.75 -8.38 3.24
CA THR A 413 -18.73 -9.27 2.07
C THR A 413 -17.50 -8.99 1.22
N LEU A 414 -16.72 -10.02 0.89
CA LEU A 414 -15.52 -9.88 0.07
C LEU A 414 -15.64 -10.75 -1.19
N SER A 415 -15.30 -10.24 -2.36
CA SER A 415 -15.22 -11.02 -3.61
C SER A 415 -13.98 -11.93 -3.62
N ILE A 416 -12.91 -11.49 -2.98
CA ILE A 416 -11.66 -12.24 -2.80
C ILE A 416 -11.10 -11.98 -1.40
N ILE A 417 -10.53 -12.99 -0.76
CA ILE A 417 -9.83 -12.84 0.52
C ILE A 417 -8.33 -12.89 0.24
N LYS A 418 -7.61 -11.79 0.53
CA LYS A 418 -6.16 -11.74 0.31
C LYS A 418 -5.41 -12.61 1.33
N PRO A 419 -4.24 -13.17 0.97
CA PRO A 419 -3.41 -13.94 1.91
C PRO A 419 -3.08 -13.17 3.20
N TYR A 420 -2.85 -11.85 3.10
CA TYR A 420 -2.63 -10.98 4.26
C TYR A 420 -3.82 -10.98 5.24
N SER A 421 -5.05 -10.95 4.70
CA SER A 421 -6.30 -11.02 5.46
C SER A 421 -6.51 -12.40 6.11
N ILE A 422 -6.19 -13.48 5.39
CA ILE A 422 -6.24 -14.84 5.94
C ILE A 422 -5.28 -14.97 7.13
N THR A 423 -4.05 -14.46 7.00
CA THR A 423 -3.10 -14.45 8.11
C THR A 423 -3.60 -13.59 9.26
N LEU A 424 -4.16 -12.40 9.01
CA LEU A 424 -4.73 -11.56 10.06
C LEU A 424 -5.83 -12.30 10.83
N ILE A 425 -6.77 -12.97 10.16
CA ILE A 425 -7.84 -13.75 10.80
C ILE A 425 -7.25 -14.84 11.71
N ARG A 426 -6.21 -15.55 11.25
CA ARG A 426 -5.52 -16.56 12.06
C ARG A 426 -4.83 -15.94 13.28
N LEU A 427 -4.11 -14.85 13.10
CA LEU A 427 -3.45 -14.15 14.21
C LEU A 427 -4.47 -13.62 15.21
N LEU A 428 -5.59 -13.04 14.76
CA LEU A 428 -6.66 -12.58 15.64
C LEU A 428 -7.21 -13.72 16.51
N ARG A 429 -7.39 -14.92 15.94
CA ARG A 429 -7.74 -16.12 16.71
C ARG A 429 -6.64 -16.49 17.71
N ASP A 430 -5.38 -16.51 17.31
CA ASP A 430 -4.29 -16.93 18.18
C ASP A 430 -4.05 -15.92 19.34
N PHE A 431 -4.24 -14.63 19.09
CA PHE A 431 -4.07 -13.56 20.09
C PHE A 431 -5.30 -13.38 20.98
N PHE A 432 -6.51 -13.44 20.44
CA PHE A 432 -7.74 -13.08 21.16
C PHE A 432 -8.80 -14.19 21.26
N ASN A 433 -8.53 -15.37 20.68
CA ASN A 433 -9.48 -16.47 20.59
C ASN A 433 -10.80 -16.11 19.88
N VAL A 434 -10.77 -15.10 19.02
CA VAL A 434 -11.92 -14.70 18.21
C VAL A 434 -12.09 -15.62 17.02
N VAL A 435 -13.34 -15.90 16.64
CA VAL A 435 -13.68 -16.79 15.52
C VAL A 435 -14.42 -16.01 14.45
N PHE A 436 -13.91 -16.09 13.22
CA PHE A 436 -14.57 -15.58 12.04
C PHE A 436 -15.31 -16.71 11.34
N LYS A 437 -16.62 -16.52 11.16
CA LYS A 437 -17.43 -17.40 10.31
C LYS A 437 -17.32 -16.89 8.88
N ILE A 438 -16.85 -17.75 7.97
CA ILE A 438 -16.64 -17.42 6.56
C ILE A 438 -17.52 -18.34 5.73
N GLU A 439 -18.53 -17.77 5.07
CA GLU A 439 -19.45 -18.50 4.20
C GLU A 439 -19.21 -18.10 2.75
N LYS A 440 -19.01 -19.09 1.88
CA LYS A 440 -18.93 -18.88 0.43
C LYS A 440 -20.34 -18.78 -0.14
N VAL A 441 -20.68 -17.63 -0.70
CA VAL A 441 -21.99 -17.33 -1.28
C VAL A 441 -21.86 -17.21 -2.78
N GLN A 442 -22.60 -18.04 -3.52
CA GLN A 442 -22.68 -17.94 -4.97
C GLN A 442 -23.56 -16.75 -5.38
N LYS A 443 -23.02 -15.86 -6.22
CA LYS A 443 -23.75 -14.69 -6.76
C LYS A 443 -24.21 -14.93 -8.20
N SER A 444 -23.44 -15.70 -8.97
CA SER A 444 -23.78 -16.16 -10.33
C SER A 444 -23.08 -17.50 -10.61
N PRO A 445 -23.28 -18.14 -11.77
CA PRO A 445 -22.60 -19.39 -12.11
C PRO A 445 -21.06 -19.31 -12.03
N ILE A 446 -20.48 -18.13 -12.28
CA ILE A 446 -19.01 -17.92 -12.35
C ILE A 446 -18.50 -17.11 -11.16
N HIS A 447 -19.37 -16.35 -10.47
CA HIS A 447 -18.96 -15.42 -9.42
C HIS A 447 -19.41 -15.86 -8.03
N TYR A 448 -18.45 -15.86 -7.12
CA TYR A 448 -18.65 -16.11 -5.69
C TYR A 448 -18.23 -14.88 -4.89
N SER A 449 -18.82 -14.76 -3.72
CA SER A 449 -18.43 -13.82 -2.68
C SER A 449 -18.29 -14.58 -1.37
N TYR A 450 -17.63 -13.98 -0.39
CA TYR A 450 -17.45 -14.54 0.94
C TYR A 450 -18.12 -13.60 1.94
N LEU A 451 -19.15 -14.10 2.62
CA LEU A 451 -19.74 -13.43 3.76
C LEU A 451 -18.88 -13.75 4.98
N ILE A 452 -18.33 -12.71 5.60
CA ILE A 452 -17.49 -12.84 6.80
C ILE A 452 -18.25 -12.21 7.97
N GLN A 453 -18.41 -13.00 9.03
CA GLN A 453 -19.14 -12.62 10.23
C GLN A 453 -18.26 -12.83 11.45
N CYS A 454 -18.31 -11.90 12.41
CA CYS A 454 -17.54 -11.96 13.64
C CYS A 454 -18.32 -11.31 14.78
N VAL A 455 -18.41 -12.01 15.91
CA VAL A 455 -18.75 -11.37 17.19
C VAL A 455 -17.44 -10.87 17.79
N GLY A 456 -17.38 -9.60 18.17
CA GLY A 456 -16.17 -9.02 18.73
C GLY A 456 -15.88 -9.54 20.14
N ILE A 457 -14.64 -9.33 20.60
CA ILE A 457 -14.19 -9.82 21.91
C ILE A 457 -14.66 -8.98 23.10
N GLY A 458 -15.46 -7.93 22.88
CA GLY A 458 -15.87 -7.06 23.97
C GLY A 458 -14.81 -6.01 24.36
N TYR A 459 -13.88 -5.65 23.46
CA TYR A 459 -12.69 -4.86 23.85
C TYR A 459 -13.04 -3.46 24.40
N GLN A 460 -12.58 -3.15 25.60
CA GLN A 460 -12.74 -1.81 26.18
C GLN A 460 -11.38 -1.22 26.52
N ASN A 461 -11.11 0.00 26.03
CA ASN A 461 -9.92 0.75 26.41
C ASN A 461 -10.10 1.31 27.83
N ILE A 462 -9.57 0.59 28.83
CA ILE A 462 -9.60 0.97 30.24
C ILE A 462 -8.68 2.15 30.58
N PHE A 463 -7.70 2.45 29.73
CA PHE A 463 -6.76 3.55 29.94
C PHE A 463 -7.34 4.89 29.54
N LYS A 464 -8.33 4.89 28.63
CA LYS A 464 -9.05 6.11 28.27
C LYS A 464 -9.92 6.57 29.44
N LYS A 465 -9.70 7.80 29.90
CA LYS A 465 -10.54 8.44 30.93
C LYS A 465 -11.99 8.51 30.43
N THR A 466 -12.93 8.11 31.26
CA THR A 466 -14.34 8.50 31.09
C THR A 466 -14.56 9.79 31.84
N PHE A 467 -14.94 10.83 31.11
CA PHE A 467 -15.72 11.93 31.68
C PHE A 467 -17.19 11.66 31.42
#